data_AF-A0A150PUJ6-F1
#
_entry.id   AF-A0A150PUJ6-F1
#
_cell.length_a   1.000
_cell.length_b   1.000
_cell.length_c   1.000
_cell.angle_alpha   90.00
_cell.angle_beta   90.00
_cell.angle_gamma   90.00
#
_symmetry.space_group_name_H-M   'P 1'
#
loop_
_entity.id
_entity.type
_entity.pdbx_description
1 polymer ?
#
loop_
_entity_poly.entity_id
_entity_poly.type
_entity_poly.pdbx_seq_one_letter_code
_entity_poly.pdbx_strand_id
1 'polypeptide(L)'
;MRGEPSNVTVTVTPNATWTGGYCDNIKVTTTGSNVAWKAYVPAKNGTTISSVWNATGTRVGSDFVFAGKDWSTTVSAGSSIDLGYCASGSR
;
A
#
# COMPACT_ATOMS: atom_id res chain seq x y z
N MET A 1 -7.87 3.28 5.24
CA MET A 1 -7.21 2.23 4.44
C MET A 1 -8.05 0.95 4.50
N ARG A 2 -8.06 0.16 3.44
CA ARG A 2 -8.74 -1.16 3.40
C ARG A 2 -7.91 -2.16 2.60
N GLY A 3 -8.06 -3.44 2.93
CA GLY A 3 -7.52 -4.56 2.17
C GLY A 3 -8.63 -5.30 1.41
N GLU A 4 -8.27 -5.91 0.28
CA GLU A 4 -9.11 -6.88 -0.43
C GLU A 4 -8.30 -8.15 -0.70
N PRO A 5 -8.88 -9.36 -0.54
CA PRO A 5 -10.23 -9.66 0.00
C PRO A 5 -10.43 -9.21 1.47
N SER A 6 -11.64 -9.34 2.00
CA SER A 6 -12.04 -8.77 3.30
C SER A 6 -11.24 -9.27 4.51
N ASN A 7 -10.56 -10.41 4.38
CA ASN A 7 -9.64 -10.95 5.39
C ASN A 7 -8.21 -10.39 5.26
N VAL A 8 -7.97 -9.39 4.41
CA VAL A 8 -6.71 -8.66 4.29
C VAL A 8 -6.73 -7.42 5.18
N THR A 9 -5.73 -7.30 6.04
CA THR A 9 -5.51 -6.12 6.87
C THR A 9 -4.36 -5.30 6.30
N VAL A 10 -4.54 -3.98 6.26
CA VAL A 10 -3.55 -3.03 5.74
C VAL A 10 -3.23 -2.02 6.83
N THR A 11 -1.94 -1.85 7.12
CA THR A 11 -1.44 -0.85 8.06
C THR A 11 -0.48 0.08 7.34
N VAL A 12 -0.66 1.40 7.50
CA VAL A 12 0.21 2.43 6.91
C VAL A 12 0.98 3.13 8.04
N THR A 13 2.30 3.17 7.93
CA THR A 13 3.16 3.89 8.87
C THR A 13 3.97 4.97 8.15
N PRO A 14 4.05 6.20 8.68
CA PRO A 14 4.92 7.22 8.11
C PRO A 14 6.37 6.75 8.09
N ASN A 15 7.08 7.06 7.01
CA ASN A 15 8.52 6.79 6.87
C ASN A 15 9.33 8.10 6.84
N ALA A 16 9.06 8.96 5.86
CA ALA A 16 9.78 10.22 5.66
C ALA A 16 8.85 11.31 5.14
N THR A 17 9.19 12.57 5.42
CA THR A 17 8.47 13.74 4.90
C THR A 17 9.43 14.86 4.61
N TRP A 18 9.13 15.65 3.59
CA TRP A 18 9.88 16.84 3.20
C TRP A 18 8.93 17.86 2.58
N THR A 19 9.45 19.04 2.24
CA THR A 19 8.66 20.07 1.55
C THR A 19 8.22 19.55 0.17
N GLY A 20 6.93 19.27 0.03
CA GLY A 20 6.33 18.85 -1.23
C GLY A 20 6.31 17.33 -1.48
N GLY A 21 6.64 16.49 -0.49
CA GLY A 21 6.47 15.06 -0.62
C GLY A 21 6.64 14.27 0.67
N TYR A 22 6.29 12.99 0.60
CA TYR A 22 6.39 12.06 1.72
C TYR A 22 6.58 10.63 1.22
N CYS A 23 7.05 9.76 2.11
CA CYS A 23 7.06 8.32 1.92
C CYS A 23 6.39 7.63 3.10
N ASP A 24 5.65 6.56 2.80
CA ASP A 24 4.97 5.71 3.77
C ASP A 24 5.32 4.24 3.53
N ASN A 25 5.41 3.49 4.63
CA ASN A 25 5.47 2.04 4.59
C ASN A 25 4.05 1.48 4.72
N ILE A 26 3.79 0.36 4.04
CA ILE A 26 2.54 -0.38 4.10
C ILE A 26 2.85 -1.82 4.46
N LYS A 27 2.17 -2.32 5.49
CA LYS A 27 2.17 -3.72 5.87
C LYS A 27 0.83 -4.36 5.52
N VAL A 28 0.89 -5.48 4.80
CA VAL A 28 -0.27 -6.27 4.41
C VAL A 28 -0.21 -7.63 5.09
N THR A 29 -1.28 -8.04 5.77
CA THR A 29 -1.43 -9.37 6.40
C THR A 29 -2.75 -9.99 6.00
N THR A 30 -2.87 -11.30 6.20
CA THR A 30 -4.14 -12.01 6.05
C THR A 30 -4.35 -13.07 7.12
N THR A 31 -5.60 -13.42 7.38
CA THR A 31 -5.99 -14.51 8.27
C THR A 31 -6.69 -15.63 7.50
N GLY A 32 -6.55 -16.86 7.99
CA GLY A 32 -7.26 -18.04 7.49
C GLY A 32 -6.64 -18.71 6.26
N SER A 33 -6.38 -17.97 5.18
CA SER A 33 -5.87 -18.53 3.92
C SER A 33 -4.89 -17.60 3.23
N ASN A 34 -4.09 -18.17 2.31
CA ASN A 34 -3.20 -17.39 1.46
C ASN A 34 -4.03 -16.70 0.38
N VAL A 35 -3.85 -15.39 0.20
CA VAL A 35 -4.67 -14.61 -0.73
C VAL A 35 -3.82 -13.70 -1.60
N ALA A 36 -4.25 -13.54 -2.85
CA ALA A 36 -3.86 -12.37 -3.64
C ALA A 36 -4.49 -11.13 -3.01
N TRP A 37 -3.74 -10.04 -2.91
CA TRP A 37 -4.15 -8.88 -2.13
C TRP A 37 -4.16 -7.59 -2.95
N LYS A 38 -5.04 -6.68 -2.55
CA LYS A 38 -4.97 -5.25 -2.88
C LYS A 38 -5.05 -4.43 -1.60
N ALA A 39 -4.28 -3.35 -1.55
CA ALA A 39 -4.32 -2.38 -0.48
C ALA A 39 -4.76 -1.02 -1.02
N TYR A 40 -5.78 -0.44 -0.39
CA TYR A 40 -6.32 0.86 -0.76
C TYR A 40 -6.02 1.86 0.36
N VAL A 41 -5.24 2.87 0.04
CA VAL A 41 -4.83 3.94 0.94
C VAL A 41 -5.47 5.24 0.46
N PRO A 42 -6.30 5.91 1.27
CA PRO A 42 -6.87 7.20 0.90
C PRO A 42 -5.77 8.20 0.56
N ALA A 43 -5.91 8.85 -0.59
CA ALA A 43 -4.99 9.84 -1.10
C ALA A 43 -5.64 11.23 -1.03
N LYS A 44 -4.89 12.22 -0.57
CA LYS A 44 -5.33 13.61 -0.61
C LYS A 44 -5.42 14.11 -2.06
N ASN A 45 -6.28 15.09 -2.30
CA ASN A 45 -6.35 15.74 -3.61
C ASN A 45 -5.00 16.40 -3.93
N GLY A 46 -4.57 16.25 -5.19
CA GLY A 46 -3.30 16.81 -5.67
C GLY A 46 -2.05 15.99 -5.32
N THR A 47 -2.17 14.85 -4.62
CA THR A 47 -1.03 13.94 -4.42
C THR A 47 -0.91 12.95 -5.57
N THR A 48 0.34 12.63 -5.94
CA THR A 48 0.66 11.66 -7.00
C THR A 48 1.78 10.75 -6.53
N ILE A 49 1.65 9.45 -6.77
CA ILE A 49 2.70 8.47 -6.47
C ILE A 49 3.93 8.79 -7.33
N SER A 50 5.09 8.95 -6.69
CA SER A 50 6.38 9.19 -7.36
C SER A 50 7.26 7.94 -7.40
N SER A 51 7.13 7.04 -6.43
CA SER A 51 7.84 5.76 -6.42
C SER A 51 7.10 4.71 -5.60
N VAL A 52 7.31 3.43 -5.92
CA VAL A 52 6.77 2.27 -5.19
C VAL A 52 7.84 1.18 -5.16
N TRP A 53 7.97 0.47 -4.05
CA TRP A 53 8.81 -0.72 -3.92
C TRP A 53 7.99 -1.91 -3.41
N ASN A 54 8.44 -3.12 -3.75
CA ASN A 54 7.81 -4.42 -3.40
C ASN A 54 6.33 -4.57 -3.81
N ALA A 55 5.81 -3.70 -4.67
CA ALA A 55 4.46 -3.71 -5.18
C ALA A 55 4.36 -2.90 -6.48
N THR A 56 3.19 -2.95 -7.11
CA THR A 56 2.74 -1.92 -8.06
C THR A 56 1.77 -0.97 -7.35
N GLY A 57 1.74 0.29 -7.75
CA GLY A 57 0.85 1.29 -7.17
C GLY A 57 0.29 2.23 -8.24
N THR A 58 -1.00 2.53 -8.16
CA THR A 58 -1.67 3.47 -9.06
C THR A 58 -2.75 4.25 -8.32
N ARG A 59 -3.14 5.41 -8.84
CA ARG A 59 -4.25 6.20 -8.29
C ARG A 59 -5.56 5.79 -8.94
N VAL A 60 -6.57 5.43 -8.13
CA VAL A 60 -7.93 5.12 -8.58
C VAL A 60 -8.91 5.93 -7.76
N GLY A 61 -9.56 6.91 -8.39
CA GLY A 61 -10.45 7.84 -7.68
C GLY A 61 -9.72 8.59 -6.57
N SER A 62 -10.17 8.42 -5.33
CA SER A 62 -9.59 9.04 -4.13
C SER A 62 -8.57 8.15 -3.39
N ASP A 63 -8.21 6.99 -3.95
CA ASP A 63 -7.28 6.04 -3.31
C ASP A 63 -5.99 5.87 -4.13
N PHE A 64 -4.89 5.64 -3.43
CA PHE A 64 -3.75 4.89 -3.95
C PHE A 64 -4.01 3.41 -3.74
N VAL A 65 -3.94 2.64 -4.83
CA VAL A 65 -4.21 1.21 -4.87
C VAL A 65 -2.91 0.48 -5.15
N PHE A 66 -2.52 -0.40 -4.24
CA PHE A 66 -1.34 -1.22 -4.33
C PHE A 66 -1.71 -2.68 -4.53
N ALA A 67 -0.95 -3.37 -5.36
CA ALA A 67 -1.07 -4.81 -5.57
C ALA A 67 0.32 -5.44 -5.66
N GLY A 68 0.43 -6.70 -5.25
CA GLY A 68 1.69 -7.42 -5.25
C GLY A 68 2.36 -7.47 -6.62
N LYS A 69 3.70 -7.47 -6.61
CA LYS A 69 4.57 -7.56 -7.78
C LYS A 69 5.60 -8.66 -7.53
N ASP A 70 5.85 -9.49 -8.54
CA ASP A 70 6.83 -10.57 -8.50
C ASP A 70 6.57 -11.54 -7.31
N TRP A 71 7.41 -11.54 -6.29
CA TRP A 71 7.29 -12.41 -5.12
C TRP A 71 6.17 -12.01 -4.17
N SER A 72 5.66 -10.78 -4.25
CA SER A 72 4.69 -10.24 -3.29
C SER A 72 3.23 -10.41 -3.72
N THR A 73 2.92 -11.19 -4.78
CA THR A 73 1.55 -11.34 -5.30
C THR A 73 0.58 -12.01 -4.33
N THR A 74 1.09 -12.83 -3.41
CA THR A 74 0.28 -13.59 -2.45
C THR A 74 0.80 -13.36 -1.03
N VAL A 75 -0.08 -13.01 -0.10
CA VAL A 75 0.24 -12.97 1.32
C VAL A 75 -0.26 -14.26 1.97
N SER A 76 0.63 -14.93 2.71
CA SER A 76 0.29 -16.16 3.43
C SER A 76 -0.32 -15.88 4.79
N ALA A 77 -1.23 -16.74 5.25
CA ALA A 77 -1.80 -16.62 6.59
C ALA A 77 -0.69 -16.67 7.66
N GLY A 78 -0.70 -15.72 8.60
CA GLY A 78 0.34 -15.59 9.63
C GLY A 78 1.65 -14.96 9.15
N SER A 79 1.77 -14.57 7.88
CA SER A 79 2.90 -13.81 7.33
C SER A 79 2.48 -12.38 6.96
N SER A 80 3.46 -11.55 6.60
CA SER A 80 3.23 -10.21 6.07
C SER A 80 4.00 -9.93 4.79
N ILE A 81 3.45 -9.03 3.99
CA ILE A 81 4.17 -8.34 2.92
C ILE A 81 4.41 -6.90 3.37
N ASP A 82 5.66 -6.48 3.32
CA ASP A 82 6.07 -5.10 3.58
C ASP A 82 6.46 -4.42 2.26
N LEU A 83 5.77 -3.33 1.97
CA LEU A 83 5.96 -2.49 0.79
C LEU A 83 5.94 -1.02 1.19
N GLY A 84 6.07 -0.13 0.23
CA GLY A 84 5.86 1.27 0.48
C GLY A 84 5.90 2.10 -0.79
N TYR A 85 5.63 3.39 -0.59
CA TYR A 85 5.55 4.34 -1.68
C TYR A 85 6.02 5.71 -1.23
N CYS A 86 6.44 6.52 -2.19
CA CYS A 86 6.55 7.96 -2.02
C CYS A 86 5.54 8.66 -2.92
N ALA A 87 5.09 9.84 -2.47
CA ALA A 87 4.16 10.67 -3.22
C ALA A 87 4.53 12.16 -3.11
N SER A 88 4.18 12.93 -4.13
CA SER A 88 4.24 14.39 -4.10
C SER A 88 3.04 14.96 -3.32
N GLY A 89 3.22 16.14 -2.74
CA GLY A 89 2.21 16.86 -1.97
C GLY A 89 2.30 16.62 -0.47
N SER A 90 1.23 16.96 0.25
CA SER A 90 1.14 16.74 1.69
C SER A 90 0.44 15.42 2.01
N ARG A 91 1.00 14.69 2.97
CA ARG A 91 0.40 13.49 3.56
C ARG A 91 -0.88 13.83 4.30
#